data_AF-A0A3M1B0X4-F1
#
_entry.id   AF-A0A3M1B0X4-F1
#
_cell.length_a   1.000
_cell.length_b   1.000
_cell.length_c   1.000
_cell.angle_alpha   90.00
_cell.angle_beta   90.00
_cell.angle_gamma   90.00
#
_symmetry.space_group_name_H-M   'P 1'
#
loop_
_entity.id
_entity.type
_entity.pdbx_description
1 polymer ?
#
loop_
_entity_poly.entity_id
_entity_poly.type
_entity_poly.pdbx_seq_one_letter_code
_entity_poly.pdbx_strand_id
1 'polypeptide(L)'
;MGWFGRFLTSSIGRKLIMSLTGLFLIVFLVVHLAGNLQLLYDDGGQAFNLYAKFMTTNPLIKTVSYLLYAFILIHAIQGWMLWSKNRAARGSQRYAVHVLRGAEGQSPKVAARMGWLGTIIFIFLLVHLYQFWLQMKMGVLPTVEYDGVTANNLYLPVKEAYTDLGFVIFYVV
;
A
#
# COMPACT_ATOMS: atom_id res chain seq x y z
N MET A 1 27.23 5.28 17.40
CA MET A 1 26.68 4.68 16.16
C MET A 1 27.82 4.37 15.18
N GLY A 2 27.91 3.14 14.67
CA GLY A 2 28.91 2.74 13.67
C GLY A 2 28.71 3.40 12.29
N TRP A 3 29.63 3.18 11.35
CA TRP A 3 29.59 3.82 10.02
C TRP A 3 28.29 3.54 9.28
N PHE A 4 27.75 2.32 9.40
CA PHE A 4 26.50 1.91 8.77
C PHE A 4 25.30 2.73 9.27
N GLY A 5 25.17 2.92 10.58
CA GLY A 5 24.11 3.77 11.16
C GLY A 5 24.23 5.24 10.74
N ARG A 6 25.47 5.76 10.62
CA ARG A 6 25.72 7.11 10.09
C ARG A 6 25.32 7.24 8.62
N PHE A 7 25.59 6.21 7.82
CA PHE A 7 25.17 6.18 6.42
C PHE A 7 23.64 6.19 6.29
N LEU A 8 22.93 5.31 7.01
CA LEU A 8 21.46 5.24 6.95
C LEU A 8 20.77 6.53 7.40
N THR A 9 21.38 7.28 8.32
CA THR A 9 20.84 8.57 8.81
C THR A 9 21.25 9.77 7.95
N SER A 10 22.20 9.60 7.03
CA SER A 10 22.66 10.63 6.10
C SER A 10 21.59 11.05 5.09
N SER A 11 21.81 12.17 4.40
CA SER A 11 20.93 12.64 3.32
C SER A 11 20.86 11.65 2.14
N ILE A 12 21.99 11.01 1.80
CA ILE A 12 22.06 9.97 0.77
C ILE A 12 21.30 8.72 1.23
N GLY A 13 21.57 8.23 2.44
CA GLY A 13 20.95 7.01 2.96
C GLY A 13 19.43 7.12 3.03
N ARG A 14 18.91 8.27 3.48
CA ARG A 14 17.47 8.53 3.50
C ARG A 14 16.83 8.53 2.11
N LYS A 15 17.50 9.10 1.10
CA LYS A 15 17.00 9.06 -0.29
C LYS A 15 16.95 7.63 -0.81
N LEU A 16 17.99 6.84 -0.54
CA LEU A 16 18.07 5.44 -0.93
C LEU A 16 16.94 4.60 -0.29
N ILE A 17 16.71 4.77 1.02
CA ILE A 17 15.64 4.04 1.73
C ILE A 17 14.26 4.45 1.16
N MET A 18 14.03 5.75 0.95
CA MET A 18 12.77 6.24 0.38
C MET A 18 12.51 5.65 -1.02
N SER A 19 13.53 5.58 -1.89
CA SER A 19 13.39 5.02 -3.24
C SER A 19 13.20 3.50 -3.22
N LEU A 20 13.95 2.77 -2.39
CA LEU A 20 13.87 1.31 -2.33
C LEU A 20 12.53 0.84 -1.76
N THR A 21 12.05 1.50 -0.70
CA THR A 21 10.72 1.22 -0.14
C THR A 21 9.61 1.55 -1.15
N GLY A 22 9.71 2.69 -1.85
CA GLY A 22 8.74 3.05 -2.89
C GLY A 22 8.72 2.05 -4.05
N LEU A 23 9.90 1.64 -4.55
CA LEU A 23 10.00 0.64 -5.61
C LEU A 23 9.40 -0.70 -5.19
N PHE A 24 9.68 -1.14 -3.96
CA PHE A 24 9.09 -2.36 -3.42
C PHE A 24 7.55 -2.28 -3.38
N LEU A 25 6.98 -1.15 -2.93
CA LEU A 25 5.53 -0.97 -2.90
C LEU A 25 4.90 -0.98 -4.29
N ILE A 26 5.59 -0.45 -5.31
CA ILE A 26 5.13 -0.53 -6.71
C ILE A 26 5.11 -1.98 -7.19
N VAL A 27 6.17 -2.76 -6.94
CA VAL A 27 6.21 -4.18 -7.31
C VAL A 27 5.12 -4.96 -6.57
N PHE A 28 4.93 -4.67 -5.28
CA PHE A 28 3.84 -5.25 -4.50
C PHE A 28 2.47 -4.97 -5.14
N LEU A 29 2.22 -3.74 -5.60
CA LEU A 29 0.94 -3.39 -6.26
C LEU A 29 0.68 -4.21 -7.52
N VAL A 30 1.71 -4.54 -8.31
CA VAL A 30 1.56 -5.41 -9.49
C VAL A 30 1.10 -6.81 -9.08
N VAL A 31 1.73 -7.41 -8.07
CA VAL A 31 1.34 -8.73 -7.55
C VAL A 31 -0.04 -8.68 -6.89
N HIS A 32 -0.32 -7.62 -6.14
CA HIS A 32 -1.61 -7.39 -5.50
C HIS A 32 -2.73 -7.29 -6.55
N LEU A 33 -2.52 -6.54 -7.63
CA LEU A 33 -3.46 -6.45 -8.73
C LEU A 33 -3.66 -7.81 -9.41
N ALA A 34 -2.59 -8.57 -9.66
CA ALA A 34 -2.70 -9.91 -10.27
C ALA A 34 -3.59 -10.87 -9.45
N GLY A 35 -3.51 -10.79 -8.11
CA GLY A 35 -4.43 -11.52 -7.22
C GLY A 35 -5.87 -11.00 -7.28
N ASN A 36 -6.08 -9.68 -7.35
CA ASN A 36 -7.42 -9.11 -7.47
C ASN A 36 -8.07 -9.37 -8.83
N LEU A 37 -7.30 -9.51 -9.91
CA LEU A 37 -7.84 -9.90 -11.21
C LEU A 37 -8.52 -11.28 -11.17
N GLN A 38 -8.19 -12.13 -10.19
CA GLN A 38 -8.90 -13.40 -9.98
C GLN A 38 -10.37 -13.20 -9.58
N LEU A 39 -10.75 -12.02 -9.05
CA LEU A 39 -12.15 -11.68 -8.73
C LEU A 39 -13.02 -11.50 -9.98
N LEU A 40 -12.40 -11.36 -11.16
CA LEU A 40 -13.12 -11.17 -12.42
C LEU A 40 -13.58 -12.51 -13.05
N TYR A 41 -13.13 -13.64 -12.50
CA TYR A 41 -13.66 -14.94 -12.90
C TYR A 41 -15.05 -15.14 -12.29
N ASP A 42 -16.01 -15.56 -13.12
CA ASP A 42 -17.37 -15.89 -12.70
C ASP A 42 -17.45 -17.32 -12.15
N ASP A 43 -16.65 -17.60 -11.12
CA ASP A 43 -16.50 -18.92 -10.49
C ASP A 43 -16.94 -18.95 -9.01
N GLY A 44 -17.71 -17.94 -8.59
CA GLY A 44 -18.15 -17.80 -7.21
C GLY A 44 -17.01 -17.50 -6.21
N GLY A 45 -15.84 -17.05 -6.68
CA GLY A 45 -14.70 -16.68 -5.84
C GLY A 45 -13.68 -17.80 -5.63
N GLN A 46 -13.82 -18.92 -6.35
CA GLN A 46 -12.93 -20.08 -6.24
C GLN A 46 -11.47 -19.72 -6.55
N ALA A 47 -11.19 -19.12 -7.71
CA ALA A 47 -9.86 -18.71 -8.13
C ALA A 47 -9.23 -17.75 -7.12
N PHE A 48 -10.00 -16.76 -6.64
CA PHE A 48 -9.54 -15.80 -5.65
C PHE A 48 -9.21 -16.45 -4.30
N ASN A 49 -10.10 -17.30 -3.78
CA ASN A 49 -9.90 -17.96 -2.48
C ASN A 49 -8.72 -18.95 -2.52
N LEU A 50 -8.56 -19.71 -3.60
CA LEU A 50 -7.41 -20.61 -3.79
C LEU A 50 -6.09 -19.82 -3.92
N TYR A 51 -6.09 -18.72 -4.68
CA TYR A 51 -4.95 -17.82 -4.77
C TYR A 51 -4.60 -17.22 -3.40
N ALA A 52 -5.60 -16.73 -2.66
CA ALA A 52 -5.41 -16.21 -1.30
C ALA A 52 -4.85 -17.28 -0.35
N LYS A 53 -5.34 -18.52 -0.43
CA LYS A 53 -4.77 -19.65 0.33
C LYS A 53 -3.30 -19.87 0.00
N PHE A 54 -2.94 -19.87 -1.29
CA PHE A 54 -1.53 -19.99 -1.70
C PHE A 54 -0.66 -18.87 -1.11
N MET A 55 -1.10 -17.61 -1.26
CA MET A 55 -0.36 -16.44 -0.76
C MET A 55 -0.18 -16.46 0.76
N THR A 56 -1.18 -16.96 1.50
CA THR A 56 -1.19 -16.97 2.97
C THR A 56 -0.54 -18.20 3.59
N THR A 57 -0.35 -19.28 2.83
CA THR A 57 0.29 -20.51 3.32
C THR A 57 1.76 -20.60 2.90
N ASN A 58 2.15 -19.99 1.78
CA ASN A 58 3.53 -20.01 1.30
C ASN A 58 4.50 -19.31 2.28
N PRO A 59 5.52 -20.01 2.82
CA PRO A 59 6.45 -19.45 3.81
C PRO A 59 7.26 -18.25 3.31
N LEU A 60 7.66 -18.25 2.04
CA LEU A 60 8.41 -17.15 1.44
C LEU A 60 7.53 -15.89 1.40
N ILE A 61 6.30 -16.02 0.91
CA ILE A 61 5.36 -14.91 0.78
C ILE A 61 4.97 -14.37 2.16
N LYS A 62 4.75 -15.24 3.14
CA LYS A 62 4.54 -14.85 4.54
C LYS A 62 5.71 -14.02 5.07
N THR A 63 6.94 -14.44 4.81
CA THR A 63 8.14 -13.71 5.24
C THR A 63 8.21 -12.33 4.59
N VAL A 64 7.97 -12.26 3.28
CA VAL A 64 7.92 -10.99 2.52
C VAL A 64 6.79 -10.08 3.02
N SER A 65 5.68 -10.63 3.52
CA SER A 65 4.56 -9.82 4.06
C SER A 65 4.96 -9.00 5.28
N TYR A 66 5.85 -9.51 6.15
CA TYR A 66 6.37 -8.72 7.27
C TYR A 66 7.24 -7.56 6.80
N LEU A 67 8.03 -7.78 5.74
CA LEU A 67 8.80 -6.73 5.10
C LEU A 67 7.88 -5.66 4.48
N LEU A 68 6.78 -6.08 3.85
CA LEU A 68 5.76 -5.17 3.33
C LEU A 68 5.19 -4.26 4.43
N TYR A 69 4.77 -4.81 5.57
CA TYR A 69 4.23 -3.98 6.67
C TYR A 69 5.27 -2.96 7.16
N ALA A 70 6.52 -3.40 7.33
CA ALA A 70 7.61 -2.52 7.73
C ALA A 70 7.85 -1.42 6.69
N PHE A 71 7.85 -1.75 5.40
CA PHE A 71 8.12 -0.80 4.32
C PHE A 71 6.99 0.21 4.13
N ILE A 72 5.72 -0.18 4.31
CA ILE A 72 4.59 0.77 4.32
C ILE A 72 4.84 1.83 5.39
N LEU A 73 5.15 1.42 6.63
CA LEU A 73 5.37 2.35 7.73
C LEU A 73 6.61 3.22 7.52
N ILE A 74 7.75 2.62 7.13
CA ILE A 74 8.99 3.37 6.88
C ILE A 74 8.78 4.40 5.77
N HIS A 75 8.11 4.01 4.68
CA HIS A 75 7.85 4.88 3.53
C HIS A 75 6.93 6.05 3.92
N ALA A 76 5.82 5.78 4.61
CA ALA A 76 4.88 6.80 5.05
C ALA A 76 5.52 7.79 6.03
N ILE A 77 6.23 7.29 7.04
CA ILE A 77 6.90 8.13 8.05
C ILE A 77 7.97 9.01 7.40
N GLN A 78 8.85 8.44 6.55
CA GLN A 78 9.87 9.22 5.85
C GLN A 78 9.25 10.26 4.90
N GLY A 79 8.17 9.89 4.21
CA GLY A 79 7.40 10.79 3.36
C GLY A 79 6.84 11.99 4.12
N TRP A 80 6.19 11.76 5.27
CA TRP A 80 5.67 12.85 6.11
C TRP A 80 6.77 13.70 6.75
N MET A 81 7.86 13.08 7.19
CA MET A 81 9.02 13.84 7.71
C MET A 81 9.59 14.77 6.64
N LEU A 82 9.73 14.28 5.40
CA LEU A 82 10.21 15.08 4.28
C LEU A 82 9.21 16.20 3.93
N TRP A 83 7.92 15.87 3.86
CA TRP A 83 6.88 16.86 3.59
C TRP A 83 6.83 17.96 4.66
N SER A 84 6.93 17.60 5.95
CA SER A 84 6.95 18.54 7.06
C SER A 84 8.18 19.45 7.02
N LYS A 85 9.37 18.90 6.74
CA LYS A 85 10.60 19.69 6.56
C LYS A 85 10.48 20.66 5.38
N ASN A 86 9.97 20.19 4.24
CA ASN A 86 9.76 21.02 3.06
C ASN A 86 8.72 22.12 3.34
N ARG A 87 7.71 21.84 4.18
CA ARG A 87 6.72 22.84 4.61
C ARG A 87 7.32 23.88 5.55
N ALA A 88 8.10 23.46 6.54
CA ALA A 88 8.78 24.37 7.46
C ALA A 88 9.78 25.28 6.73
N ALA A 89 10.54 24.73 5.77
CA ALA A 89 11.50 25.49 4.98
C ALA A 89 10.86 26.56 4.07
N ARG A 90 9.55 26.45 3.76
CA ARG A 90 8.81 27.46 2.99
C ARG A 90 8.44 28.70 3.81
N GLY A 91 8.40 28.61 5.14
CA GLY A 91 7.99 29.72 6.02
C GLY A 91 6.54 30.18 5.81
N SER A 92 6.20 31.37 6.33
CA SER A 92 4.87 32.01 6.19
C SER A 92 4.67 32.75 4.86
N GLN A 93 5.74 32.91 4.08
CA GLN A 93 5.73 33.68 2.83
C GLN A 93 5.32 32.79 1.66
N ARG A 94 4.28 33.19 0.93
CA ARG A 94 3.95 32.57 -0.37
C ARG A 94 5.10 32.88 -1.32
N TYR A 95 5.56 31.90 -2.10
CA TYR A 95 6.68 32.11 -3.04
C TYR A 95 6.45 33.37 -3.87
N ALA A 96 7.43 34.29 -3.87
CA ALA A 96 7.40 35.50 -4.71
C ALA A 96 7.31 35.16 -6.21
N VAL A 97 7.80 33.97 -6.59
CA VAL A 97 7.66 33.40 -7.95
C VAL A 97 7.31 31.92 -7.84
N HIS A 98 6.17 31.52 -8.41
CA HIS A 98 5.75 30.12 -8.51
C HIS A 98 6.42 29.42 -9.71
N VAL A 99 7.74 29.24 -9.69
CA VAL A 99 8.41 28.37 -10.68
C VAL A 99 8.37 26.93 -10.19
N LEU A 100 7.39 26.17 -10.66
CA LEU A 100 7.36 24.73 -10.43
C LEU A 100 8.35 24.05 -11.38
N ARG A 101 9.57 23.77 -10.91
CA ARG A 101 10.54 22.97 -11.66
C ARG A 101 10.24 21.49 -11.46
N GLY A 102 9.65 20.84 -12.46
CA GLY A 102 9.57 19.38 -12.52
C GLY A 102 10.87 18.79 -13.09
N ALA A 103 11.17 17.55 -12.74
CA ALA A 103 12.10 16.77 -13.56
C ALA A 103 11.48 16.57 -14.95
N GLU A 104 12.30 16.38 -15.98
CA GLU A 104 11.85 16.16 -17.35
C GLU A 104 10.82 15.02 -17.40
N GLY A 105 9.63 15.29 -17.96
CA GLY A 105 8.50 14.35 -18.00
C GLY A 105 7.61 14.27 -16.74
N GLN A 106 7.88 15.02 -15.66
CA GLN A 106 7.04 15.00 -14.46
C GLN A 106 6.14 16.24 -14.34
N SER A 107 4.85 16.02 -14.08
CA SER A 107 3.91 17.11 -13.78
C SER A 107 4.30 17.78 -12.46
N PRO A 108 4.76 19.04 -12.47
CA PRO A 108 5.21 19.72 -11.26
C PRO A 108 4.08 19.90 -10.23
N LYS A 109 2.83 19.89 -10.69
CA LYS A 109 1.63 20.00 -9.85
C LYS A 109 1.37 18.73 -9.05
N VAL A 110 1.63 17.54 -9.61
CA VAL A 110 1.47 16.25 -8.92
C VAL A 110 2.56 16.09 -7.88
N ALA A 111 3.81 16.40 -8.24
CA ALA A 111 4.94 16.41 -7.32
C ALA A 111 4.71 17.31 -6.08
N ALA A 112 4.11 18.49 -6.29
CA ALA A 112 3.77 19.41 -5.21
C ALA A 112 2.69 18.89 -4.24
N ARG A 113 1.84 17.94 -4.68
CA ARG A 113 0.73 17.37 -3.90
C ARG A 113 1.05 16.02 -3.28
N MET A 114 2.24 15.45 -3.51
CA MET A 114 2.57 14.08 -3.07
C MET A 114 2.39 13.84 -1.56
N GLY A 115 2.66 14.83 -0.71
CA GLY A 115 2.41 14.68 0.73
C GLY A 115 0.93 14.53 1.08
N TRP A 116 0.03 15.22 0.37
CA TRP A 116 -1.42 15.09 0.57
C TRP A 116 -1.96 13.79 -0.02
N LEU A 117 -1.54 13.45 -1.25
CA LEU A 117 -1.92 12.19 -1.89
C LEU A 117 -1.47 10.98 -1.07
N GLY A 118 -0.24 11.01 -0.53
CA GLY A 118 0.26 9.97 0.37
C GLY A 118 -0.57 9.83 1.65
N THR A 119 -1.06 10.93 2.23
CA THR A 119 -1.95 10.87 3.40
C THR A 119 -3.31 10.27 3.06
N ILE A 120 -3.89 10.61 1.91
CA ILE A 120 -5.16 10.02 1.44
C ILE A 120 -4.98 8.51 1.26
N ILE A 121 -3.92 8.09 0.58
CA ILE A 121 -3.58 6.67 0.38
C ILE A 121 -3.34 5.96 1.73
N PHE A 122 -2.74 6.62 2.71
CA PHE A 122 -2.54 6.02 4.03
C PHE A 122 -3.85 5.78 4.76
N ILE A 123 -4.80 6.73 4.73
CA ILE A 123 -6.14 6.54 5.30
C ILE A 123 -6.87 5.41 4.57
N PHE A 124 -6.80 5.40 3.23
CA PHE A 124 -7.30 4.31 2.41
C PHE A 124 -6.76 2.95 2.84
N LEU A 125 -5.44 2.86 3.06
CA LEU A 125 -4.78 1.63 3.51
C LEU A 125 -5.27 1.18 4.89
N LEU A 126 -5.53 2.09 5.83
CA LEU A 126 -6.05 1.70 7.15
C LEU A 126 -7.41 1.02 7.04
N VAL A 127 -8.33 1.62 6.27
CA VAL A 127 -9.66 1.06 6.02
C VAL A 127 -9.55 -0.26 5.26
N HIS A 128 -8.75 -0.30 4.20
CA HIS A 128 -8.52 -1.51 3.40
C HIS A 128 -7.93 -2.67 4.22
N LEU A 129 -6.94 -2.41 5.08
CA LEU A 129 -6.36 -3.43 5.95
C LEU A 129 -7.35 -3.89 7.02
N TYR A 130 -8.18 -2.99 7.55
CA TYR A 130 -9.22 -3.35 8.51
C TYR A 130 -10.29 -4.26 7.89
N GLN A 131 -10.78 -3.94 6.69
CA GLN A 131 -11.85 -4.69 6.03
C GLN A 131 -11.43 -6.08 5.57
N PHE A 132 -10.20 -6.25 5.07
CA PHE A 132 -9.80 -7.52 4.45
C PHE A 132 -8.70 -8.24 5.23
N TRP A 133 -7.57 -7.57 5.46
CA TRP A 133 -6.40 -8.19 6.06
C TRP A 133 -6.64 -8.60 7.51
N LEU A 134 -7.27 -7.72 8.31
CA LEU A 134 -7.52 -7.98 9.71
C LEU A 134 -8.56 -9.09 9.89
N GLN A 135 -9.65 -9.08 9.12
CA GLN A 135 -10.67 -10.13 9.15
C GLN A 135 -10.06 -11.50 8.86
N MET A 136 -9.20 -11.59 7.85
CA MET A 136 -8.44 -12.81 7.56
C MET A 136 -7.53 -13.22 8.72
N LYS A 137 -6.78 -12.28 9.31
CA LYS A 137 -5.83 -12.58 10.41
C LYS A 137 -6.50 -12.99 11.71
N MET A 138 -7.67 -12.43 11.99
CA MET A 138 -8.47 -12.79 13.17
C MET A 138 -9.13 -14.16 13.03
N GLY A 139 -9.13 -14.76 11.83
CA GLY A 139 -9.69 -16.09 11.60
C GLY A 139 -11.22 -16.14 11.74
N VAL A 140 -11.89 -15.00 11.56
CA VAL A 140 -13.35 -14.87 11.70
C VAL A 140 -14.11 -15.20 10.41
N LEU A 141 -13.38 -15.40 9.31
CA LEU A 141 -13.97 -15.70 8.01
C LEU A 141 -14.42 -17.16 7.93
N PRO A 142 -15.59 -17.45 7.33
CA PRO A 142 -16.01 -18.81 7.09
C PRO A 142 -15.06 -19.52 6.12
N THR A 143 -14.93 -20.82 6.26
CA THR A 143 -14.18 -21.65 5.31
C THR A 143 -15.09 -22.17 4.21
N VAL A 144 -14.53 -22.35 3.03
CA VAL A 144 -15.15 -22.96 1.84
C VAL A 144 -14.26 -24.09 1.34
N GLU A 145 -14.86 -25.09 0.72
CA GLU A 145 -14.16 -26.24 0.17
C GLU A 145 -14.28 -26.25 -1.35
N TYR A 146 -13.14 -26.35 -2.03
CA TYR A 146 -13.06 -26.47 -3.48
C TYR A 146 -12.27 -27.73 -3.82
N ASP A 147 -12.89 -28.73 -4.44
CA ASP A 147 -12.22 -29.95 -4.90
C ASP A 147 -11.35 -30.64 -3.81
N GLY A 148 -11.87 -30.73 -2.57
CA GLY A 148 -11.15 -31.30 -1.42
C GLY A 148 -10.14 -30.35 -0.76
N VAL A 149 -10.06 -29.10 -1.20
CA VAL A 149 -9.15 -28.08 -0.68
C VAL A 149 -9.94 -27.05 0.14
N THR A 150 -9.78 -27.08 1.46
CA THR A 150 -10.40 -26.09 2.36
C THR A 150 -9.64 -24.76 2.33
N ALA A 151 -10.31 -23.64 2.05
CA ALA A 151 -9.76 -22.29 2.06
C ALA A 151 -10.63 -21.34 2.90
N ASN A 152 -10.03 -20.27 3.44
CA ASN A 152 -10.82 -19.18 4.01
C ASN A 152 -11.53 -18.42 2.89
N ASN A 153 -12.80 -18.07 3.10
CA ASN A 153 -13.59 -17.34 2.11
C ASN A 153 -13.29 -15.83 2.17
N LEU A 154 -12.17 -15.41 1.59
CA LEU A 154 -11.80 -14.00 1.47
C LEU A 154 -12.60 -13.28 0.38
N TYR A 155 -13.21 -14.00 -0.55
CA TYR A 155 -14.12 -13.43 -1.54
C TYR A 155 -15.36 -12.78 -0.90
N LEU A 156 -15.89 -13.40 0.16
CA LEU A 156 -17.10 -12.92 0.85
C LEU A 156 -17.00 -11.44 1.32
N PRO A 157 -16.01 -11.03 2.14
CA PRO A 157 -15.92 -9.63 2.59
C PRO A 157 -15.69 -8.64 1.43
N VAL A 158 -15.03 -9.08 0.36
CA VAL A 158 -14.89 -8.25 -0.86
C VAL A 158 -16.26 -8.06 -1.51
N LYS A 159 -16.99 -9.15 -1.75
CA LYS A 159 -18.35 -9.10 -2.32
C LYS A 159 -19.25 -8.19 -1.49
N GLU A 160 -19.25 -8.35 -0.17
CA GLU A 160 -20.03 -7.51 0.76
C GLU A 160 -19.66 -6.03 0.65
N ALA A 161 -18.35 -5.70 0.68
CA ALA A 161 -17.89 -4.33 0.55
C ALA A 161 -18.34 -3.69 -0.78
N TYR A 162 -18.30 -4.42 -1.89
CA TYR A 162 -18.69 -3.90 -3.21
C TYR A 162 -20.21 -3.94 -3.47
N THR A 163 -21.01 -4.47 -2.54
CA THR A 163 -22.48 -4.26 -2.55
C THR A 163 -22.92 -2.97 -1.88
N ASP A 164 -22.05 -2.39 -1.04
CA ASP A 164 -22.29 -1.10 -0.39
C ASP A 164 -21.79 0.06 -1.26
N LEU A 165 -22.70 0.95 -1.67
CA LEU A 165 -22.36 2.07 -2.55
C LEU A 165 -21.33 3.04 -1.93
N GLY A 166 -21.34 3.20 -0.60
CA GLY A 166 -20.39 4.06 0.10
C GLY A 166 -18.97 3.52 0.00
N PHE A 167 -18.79 2.21 0.19
CA PHE A 167 -17.51 1.57 -0.02
C PHE A 167 -17.08 1.58 -1.49
N VAL A 168 -18.00 1.38 -2.44
CA VAL A 168 -17.67 1.52 -3.87
C VAL A 168 -17.11 2.90 -4.18
N ILE A 169 -17.78 3.97 -3.73
CA ILE A 169 -17.29 5.35 -3.92
C ILE A 169 -15.91 5.51 -3.27
N PHE A 170 -15.72 5.00 -2.06
CA PHE A 170 -14.45 5.08 -1.35
C PHE A 170 -13.30 4.38 -2.12
N TYR A 171 -13.55 3.24 -2.75
CA TYR A 171 -12.54 2.47 -3.48
C TYR A 171 -12.22 3.01 -4.88
N VAL A 172 -13.05 3.91 -5.42
CA VAL A 172 -12.83 4.54 -6.74
C VAL A 172 -12.00 5.82 -6.66
N VAL A 173 -11.99 6.50 -5.50
CA VAL A 173 -11.30 7.79 -5.26
C VAL A 173 -9.81 7.59 -5.00
#